data_AF-A0A8S3SJZ0-F1
#
_entry.id   AF-A0A8S3SJZ0-F1
#
_cell.length_a   1.000
_cell.length_b   1.000
_cell.length_c   1.000
_cell.angle_alpha   90.00
_cell.angle_beta   90.00
_cell.angle_gamma   90.00
#
_symmetry.space_group_name_H-M   'P 1'
#
loop_
_entity.id
_entity.type
_entity.pdbx_description
1 polymer ?
#
loop_
_entity_poly.entity_id
_entity_poly.type
_entity_poly.pdbx_seq_one_letter_code
_entity_poly.pdbx_strand_id
1 'polypeptide(L)'
;MDYYGYSLRPAWMWNYMPYRVNPERREFIRMCGKCGKQHTNKSLCAARNSKCFKCQKPGHFARQCFTRVGRVKIHKNELKTVSISTQTENCNNNKSIKKKERDSKRLQDYFDRKRTLQELPFNKTGNAVFISTINSDCFLRDQIETLKSQLEDENCIHTSTLMELTREFENTRKLRETIKIRDAKIIELENTVQRYEKGHDKITDYITEIKEEKENWKLHCSDVSEMYNVVRKSELDLKAICKITNMN
;
A
#
# COMPACT_ATOMS: atom_id res chain seq x y z
N MET A 1 -29.84 30.34 -41.40
CA MET A 1 -30.07 28.93 -41.72
C MET A 1 -30.40 28.22 -40.43
N ASP A 2 -31.69 28.19 -40.13
CA ASP A 2 -32.25 27.59 -38.93
C ASP A 2 -32.82 26.23 -39.32
N TYR A 3 -32.40 25.16 -38.63
CA TYR A 3 -33.16 23.92 -38.61
C TYR A 3 -33.06 23.28 -37.21
N TYR A 4 -34.06 23.58 -36.38
CA TYR A 4 -34.27 23.00 -35.07
C TYR A 4 -34.74 21.54 -35.20
N GLY A 5 -33.94 20.58 -34.74
CA GLY A 5 -34.35 19.19 -34.56
C GLY A 5 -34.88 18.94 -33.15
N TYR A 6 -36.18 19.13 -32.93
CA TYR A 6 -36.85 18.78 -31.68
C TYR A 6 -36.99 17.25 -31.56
N SER A 7 -36.32 16.67 -30.57
CA SER A 7 -36.50 15.28 -30.17
C SER A 7 -37.88 15.09 -29.49
N LEU A 8 -38.80 14.42 -30.17
CA LEU A 8 -40.10 14.00 -29.64
C LEU A 8 -39.91 12.90 -28.57
N ARG A 9 -39.76 13.30 -27.30
CA ARG A 9 -39.91 12.39 -26.15
C ARG A 9 -41.29 12.59 -25.50
N PRO A 10 -42.06 11.51 -25.23
CA PRO A 10 -43.38 11.60 -24.62
C PRO A 10 -43.41 12.37 -23.28
N ALA A 11 -44.45 13.19 -23.08
CA ALA A 11 -44.59 14.12 -21.96
C ALA A 11 -44.56 13.47 -20.55
N TRP A 12 -44.94 12.20 -20.43
CA TRP A 12 -44.95 11.48 -19.14
C TRP A 12 -43.55 11.17 -18.58
N MET A 13 -42.51 11.25 -19.41
CA MET A 13 -41.13 10.92 -19.02
C MET A 13 -40.38 12.10 -18.38
N TRP A 14 -40.96 13.31 -18.41
CA TRP A 14 -40.33 14.54 -17.88
C TRP A 14 -40.42 14.69 -16.36
N ASN A 15 -41.33 13.96 -15.70
CA ASN A 15 -41.51 14.07 -14.24
C ASN A 15 -40.58 13.17 -13.41
N TYR A 16 -39.73 12.35 -14.05
CA TYR A 16 -38.85 11.38 -13.36
C TYR A 16 -37.33 11.55 -13.65
N MET A 17 -36.90 12.66 -14.25
CA MET A 17 -35.46 12.97 -14.39
C MET A 17 -35.08 14.16 -13.52
N PRO A 18 -34.37 13.98 -12.38
CA PRO A 18 -33.95 15.09 -11.56
C PRO A 18 -32.52 15.50 -11.89
N TYR A 19 -32.10 15.64 -13.16
CA TYR A 19 -30.73 16.11 -13.46
C TYR A 19 -30.66 16.87 -14.81
N ARG A 20 -30.92 18.17 -14.79
CA ARG A 20 -30.13 19.11 -15.61
C ARG A 20 -28.90 19.45 -14.78
N VAL A 21 -27.75 18.87 -15.11
CA VAL A 21 -26.48 19.21 -14.47
C VAL A 21 -25.88 20.37 -15.25
N ASN A 22 -25.85 21.55 -14.63
CA ASN A 22 -25.07 22.69 -15.11
C ASN A 22 -23.59 22.43 -14.76
N PRO A 23 -22.66 22.39 -15.72
CA PRO A 23 -21.29 21.92 -15.51
C PRO A 23 -20.41 22.83 -14.64
N GLU A 24 -20.85 24.04 -14.25
CA GLU A 24 -20.01 25.02 -13.55
C GLU A 24 -20.13 25.05 -12.02
N ARG A 25 -20.99 24.23 -11.39
CA ARG A 25 -21.02 24.06 -9.93
C ARG A 25 -21.19 22.61 -9.53
N ARG A 26 -20.07 21.90 -9.32
CA ARG A 26 -20.05 20.59 -8.63
C ARG A 26 -20.28 20.76 -7.13
N GLU A 27 -21.47 21.18 -6.72
CA GLU A 27 -21.95 20.84 -5.39
C GLU A 27 -22.65 19.48 -5.48
N PHE A 28 -21.96 18.42 -5.06
CA PHE A 28 -22.58 17.13 -4.82
C PHE A 28 -23.74 17.34 -3.85
N ILE A 29 -24.98 17.29 -4.34
CA ILE A 29 -26.16 17.40 -3.49
C ILE A 29 -26.25 16.13 -2.64
N ARG A 30 -25.54 16.10 -1.51
CA ARG A 30 -25.50 14.95 -0.60
C ARG A 30 -26.87 14.80 0.05
N MET A 31 -27.57 13.72 -0.29
CA MET A 31 -28.77 13.32 0.43
C MET A 31 -28.42 13.01 1.89
N CYS A 32 -29.27 13.43 2.82
CA CYS A 32 -29.03 13.18 4.23
C CYS A 32 -29.20 11.68 4.58
N GLY A 33 -28.14 11.04 5.09
CA GLY A 33 -28.19 9.63 5.53
C GLY A 33 -29.10 9.33 6.74
N LYS A 34 -29.75 10.35 7.33
CA LYS A 34 -30.70 10.18 8.44
C LYS A 34 -32.16 10.15 7.97
N CYS A 35 -32.53 11.06 7.07
CA CYS A 35 -33.90 11.21 6.59
C CYS A 35 -34.10 10.82 5.11
N GLY A 36 -33.03 10.79 4.31
CA GLY A 36 -33.04 10.56 2.87
C GLY A 36 -33.43 11.77 2.02
N LYS A 37 -33.60 12.96 2.62
CA LYS A 37 -33.96 14.21 1.93
C LYS A 37 -32.75 15.13 1.78
N GLN A 38 -32.82 16.09 0.85
CA GLN A 38 -31.84 17.14 0.67
C GLN A 38 -32.13 18.30 1.64
N HIS A 39 -31.14 18.67 2.45
CA HIS A 39 -31.19 19.86 3.29
C HIS A 39 -29.75 20.27 3.64
N THR A 40 -29.49 21.58 3.66
CA THR A 40 -28.16 22.14 3.95
C THR A 40 -27.86 22.09 5.46
N ASN A 41 -28.86 22.41 6.29
CA ASN A 41 -28.69 22.42 7.74
C ASN A 41 -29.17 21.11 8.37
N LYS A 42 -28.33 20.48 9.20
CA LYS A 42 -28.68 19.26 9.96
C LYS A 42 -29.80 19.51 10.96
N SER A 43 -30.01 20.76 11.40
CA SER A 43 -31.08 21.13 12.33
C SER A 43 -32.47 21.00 11.72
N LEU A 44 -32.61 21.22 10.40
CA LEU A 44 -33.84 21.10 9.62
C LEU A 44 -34.16 19.66 9.19
N CYS A 45 -33.36 18.69 9.65
CA CYS A 45 -33.58 17.30 9.33
C CYS A 45 -34.88 16.80 9.97
N ALA A 46 -35.86 16.41 9.15
CA ALA A 46 -37.11 15.82 9.62
C ALA A 46 -36.90 14.58 10.52
N ALA A 47 -35.77 13.89 10.37
CA ALA A 47 -35.46 12.72 11.17
C ALA A 47 -34.89 13.05 12.57
N ARG A 48 -34.56 14.32 12.86
CA ARG A 48 -33.92 14.75 14.11
C ARG A 48 -34.74 14.37 15.35
N ASN A 49 -36.04 14.66 15.32
CA ASN A 49 -36.94 14.40 16.45
C ASN A 49 -37.79 13.14 16.27
N SER A 50 -37.72 12.48 15.12
CA SER A 50 -38.47 11.25 14.87
C SER A 50 -37.77 10.04 15.48
N LYS A 51 -38.53 9.17 16.18
CA LYS A 51 -38.05 7.88 16.64
C LYS A 51 -38.10 6.84 15.51
N CYS A 52 -37.03 6.05 15.38
CA CYS A 52 -36.99 4.96 14.42
C CYS A 52 -37.93 3.83 14.81
N PHE A 53 -38.84 3.41 13.94
CA PHE A 53 -39.75 2.29 14.22
C PHE A 53 -39.06 0.92 14.45
N LYS A 54 -37.80 0.75 14.01
CA LYS A 54 -37.05 -0.52 14.15
C LYS A 54 -36.28 -0.63 15.46
N CYS A 55 -35.64 0.46 15.91
CA CYS A 55 -34.76 0.44 17.09
C CYS A 55 -35.16 1.46 18.16
N GLN A 56 -36.26 2.20 17.95
CA GLN A 56 -36.84 3.21 18.84
C GLN A 56 -35.93 4.41 19.19
N LYS A 57 -34.72 4.47 18.64
CA LYS A 57 -33.78 5.59 18.83
C LYS A 57 -34.15 6.78 17.91
N PRO A 58 -34.05 8.03 18.40
CA PRO A 58 -34.28 9.21 17.59
C PRO A 58 -33.17 9.46 16.57
N GLY A 59 -33.41 10.34 15.60
CA GLY A 59 -32.36 10.84 14.71
C GLY A 59 -32.24 10.14 13.36
N HIS A 60 -33.11 9.17 13.03
CA HIS A 60 -33.17 8.51 11.72
C HIS A 60 -34.52 7.81 11.51
N PHE A 61 -34.87 7.54 10.25
CA PHE A 61 -36.04 6.71 9.92
C PHE A 61 -35.68 5.22 9.80
N ALA A 62 -36.68 4.34 9.90
CA ALA A 62 -36.52 2.88 9.80
C ALA A 62 -35.81 2.40 8.51
N ARG A 63 -35.94 3.15 7.41
CA ARG A 63 -35.23 2.91 6.14
C ARG A 63 -33.72 3.21 6.20
N GLN A 64 -33.31 4.12 7.08
CA GLN A 64 -31.91 4.52 7.32
C GLN A 64 -31.36 3.91 8.63
N CYS A 65 -31.98 2.83 9.12
CA CYS A 65 -31.62 2.18 10.37
C CYS A 65 -30.49 1.18 10.15
N PHE A 66 -29.31 1.46 10.71
CA PHE A 66 -28.12 0.60 10.58
C PHE A 66 -28.04 -0.52 11.63
N THR A 67 -29.02 -0.64 12.53
CA THR A 67 -28.94 -1.53 13.70
C THR A 67 -29.05 -3.03 13.35
N ARG A 68 -29.18 -3.40 12.06
CA ARG A 68 -29.21 -4.80 11.59
C ARG A 68 -28.14 -5.15 10.55
N VAL A 69 -27.21 -4.25 10.26
CA VAL A 69 -26.02 -4.57 9.44
C VAL A 69 -24.84 -4.49 10.37
N GLY A 70 -24.22 -5.63 10.68
CA GLY A 70 -23.13 -5.75 11.64
C GLY A 70 -22.04 -4.71 11.39
N ARG A 71 -22.04 -3.65 12.19
CA ARG A 71 -20.89 -2.79 12.37
C ARG A 71 -20.38 -3.04 13.78
N VAL A 72 -19.31 -3.80 13.87
CA VAL A 72 -18.45 -3.86 15.05
C VAL A 72 -18.07 -2.41 15.39
N LYS A 73 -18.35 -1.99 16.62
CA LYS A 73 -17.83 -0.72 17.13
C LYS A 73 -16.35 -0.95 17.42
N ILE A 74 -15.46 -0.39 16.59
CA ILE A 74 -14.04 -0.31 16.93
C ILE A 74 -13.90 0.70 18.06
N HIS A 75 -13.80 0.20 19.29
CA HIS A 75 -13.15 0.95 20.35
C HIS A 75 -11.63 0.88 20.09
N LYS A 76 -10.97 2.04 20.13
CA LYS A 76 -9.51 2.11 20.10
C LYS A 76 -8.98 1.44 21.36
N ASN A 77 -8.40 0.25 21.22
CA ASN A 77 -7.10 -0.16 21.76
C ASN A 77 -7.00 -1.69 21.81
N GLU A 78 -5.78 -2.18 21.59
CA GLU A 78 -5.30 -3.57 21.67
C GLU A 78 -5.44 -4.43 20.40
N LEU A 79 -4.36 -4.40 19.61
CA LEU A 79 -4.04 -5.43 18.62
C LEU A 79 -3.75 -6.75 19.36
N LYS A 80 -4.62 -7.75 19.17
CA LYS A 80 -4.20 -9.15 19.16
C LYS A 80 -4.52 -9.75 17.80
N THR A 81 -3.48 -10.31 17.23
CA THR A 81 -3.41 -11.02 15.95
C THR A 81 -4.51 -12.07 15.86
N VAL A 82 -5.37 -11.95 14.85
CA VAL A 82 -6.24 -13.04 14.42
C VAL A 82 -5.96 -13.27 12.94
N SER A 83 -5.46 -14.48 12.68
CA SER A 83 -5.30 -15.11 11.38
C SER A 83 -6.57 -14.93 10.53
N ILE A 84 -6.38 -14.39 9.33
CA ILE A 84 -7.40 -14.31 8.30
C ILE A 84 -7.67 -15.75 7.84
N SER A 85 -8.63 -16.41 8.47
CA SER A 85 -9.32 -17.52 7.85
C SER A 85 -10.42 -16.92 6.98
N THR A 86 -10.32 -17.17 5.68
CA THR A 86 -11.34 -16.89 4.69
C THR A 86 -12.63 -17.61 5.09
N GLN A 87 -13.55 -16.91 5.73
CA GLN A 87 -14.92 -17.35 5.90
C GLN A 87 -15.80 -16.39 5.10
N THR A 88 -16.05 -16.75 3.85
CA THR A 88 -17.27 -16.34 3.15
C THR A 88 -18.44 -16.94 3.93
N GLU A 89 -18.95 -16.19 4.91
CA GLU A 89 -20.16 -16.57 5.63
C GLU A 89 -21.33 -16.59 4.66
N ASN A 90 -21.66 -17.81 4.26
CA ASN A 90 -22.83 -18.20 3.50
C ASN A 90 -24.08 -17.83 4.30
N CYS A 91 -24.62 -16.63 4.07
CA CYS A 91 -25.78 -16.11 4.79
C CYS A 91 -27.08 -16.73 4.28
N ASN A 92 -27.26 -18.05 4.44
CA ASN A 92 -28.49 -18.74 4.06
C ASN A 92 -28.93 -19.94 4.92
N ASN A 93 -28.34 -20.19 6.09
CA ASN A 93 -28.64 -21.44 6.80
C ASN A 93 -29.68 -21.37 7.93
N ASN A 94 -30.15 -20.18 8.33
CA ASN A 94 -31.08 -20.06 9.47
C ASN A 94 -32.57 -19.86 9.08
N LYS A 95 -33.00 -20.34 7.91
CA LYS A 95 -34.45 -20.43 7.63
C LYS A 95 -35.00 -21.68 8.30
N SER A 96 -35.96 -21.50 9.23
CA SER A 96 -36.77 -22.58 9.80
C SER A 96 -37.28 -23.51 8.70
N ILE A 97 -37.28 -24.82 8.93
CA ILE A 97 -37.72 -25.86 7.98
C ILE A 97 -39.09 -25.50 7.36
N LYS A 98 -40.03 -25.03 8.19
CA LYS A 98 -41.37 -24.56 7.77
C LYS A 98 -41.33 -23.39 6.78
N LYS A 99 -40.32 -22.53 6.85
CA LYS A 99 -40.13 -21.41 5.92
C LYS A 99 -39.53 -21.87 4.60
N LYS A 100 -38.56 -22.80 4.64
CA LYS A 100 -37.99 -23.40 3.43
C LYS A 100 -39.06 -24.16 2.64
N GLU A 101 -39.90 -24.92 3.32
CA GLU A 101 -41.00 -25.68 2.71
C GLU A 101 -42.07 -24.77 2.09
N ARG A 102 -42.45 -23.68 2.78
CA ARG A 102 -43.38 -22.68 2.24
C ARG A 102 -42.81 -21.95 1.03
N ASP A 103 -41.53 -21.56 1.08
CA ASP A 103 -40.84 -20.91 -0.04
C ASP A 103 -40.73 -21.86 -1.24
N SER A 104 -40.45 -23.16 -1.00
CA SER A 104 -40.42 -24.20 -2.03
C SER A 104 -41.79 -24.39 -2.70
N LYS A 105 -42.86 -24.50 -1.91
CA LYS A 105 -44.23 -24.64 -2.44
C LYS A 105 -44.65 -23.42 -3.27
N ARG A 106 -44.25 -22.21 -2.87
CA ARG A 106 -44.50 -20.98 -3.65
C ARG A 106 -43.76 -20.97 -4.98
N LEU A 107 -42.52 -21.45 -5.00
CA LEU A 107 -41.74 -21.58 -6.23
C LEU A 107 -42.38 -22.62 -7.16
N GLN A 108 -42.82 -23.76 -6.62
CA GLN A 108 -43.51 -24.77 -7.40
C GLN A 108 -44.80 -24.23 -8.02
N ASP A 109 -45.65 -23.56 -7.23
CA ASP A 109 -46.90 -22.93 -7.71
C ASP A 109 -46.62 -21.87 -8.80
N TYR A 110 -45.52 -21.13 -8.68
CA TYR A 110 -45.07 -20.19 -9.71
C TYR A 110 -44.67 -20.90 -11.02
N PHE A 111 -43.89 -21.99 -10.94
CA PHE A 111 -43.49 -22.75 -12.12
C PHE A 111 -44.66 -23.44 -12.80
N ASP A 112 -45.61 -23.97 -12.02
CA ASP A 112 -46.81 -24.62 -12.54
C ASP A 112 -47.71 -23.60 -13.24
N ARG A 113 -47.93 -22.41 -12.65
CA ARG A 113 -48.63 -21.30 -13.33
C ARG A 113 -47.90 -20.81 -14.58
N LYS A 114 -46.57 -20.75 -14.57
CA LYS A 114 -45.78 -20.36 -15.74
C LYS A 114 -45.95 -21.36 -16.89
N ARG A 115 -46.01 -22.67 -16.57
CA ARG A 115 -46.25 -23.73 -17.55
C ARG A 115 -47.67 -23.66 -18.11
N THR A 116 -48.69 -23.48 -17.27
CA THR A 116 -50.07 -23.34 -17.75
C THR A 116 -50.29 -22.08 -18.59
N LEU A 117 -49.61 -20.97 -18.27
CA LEU A 117 -49.60 -19.77 -19.12
C LEU A 117 -48.94 -20.02 -20.48
N GLN A 118 -47.95 -20.92 -20.57
CA GLN A 118 -47.35 -21.35 -21.84
C GLN A 118 -48.30 -22.23 -22.67
N GLU A 119 -49.25 -22.91 -22.03
CA GLU A 119 -50.24 -23.80 -22.65
C GLU A 119 -51.52 -23.07 -23.12
N LEU A 120 -51.68 -21.79 -22.80
CA LEU A 120 -52.83 -21.01 -23.25
C LEU A 120 -52.82 -20.78 -24.78
N PRO A 121 -53.99 -20.83 -25.45
CA PRO A 121 -54.10 -20.77 -26.91
C PRO A 121 -53.65 -19.45 -27.55
N PHE A 122 -53.42 -18.41 -26.74
CA PHE A 122 -52.86 -17.13 -27.18
C PHE A 122 -51.37 -17.22 -27.60
N ASN A 123 -50.65 -18.29 -27.24
CA ASN A 123 -49.30 -18.52 -27.76
C ASN A 123 -49.27 -18.91 -29.24
N LYS A 124 -50.43 -19.20 -29.85
CA LYS A 124 -50.56 -19.48 -31.28
C LYS A 124 -51.06 -18.29 -32.10
N THR A 125 -51.45 -17.19 -31.47
CA THR A 125 -51.68 -15.93 -32.22
C THR A 125 -50.31 -15.34 -32.56
N GLY A 126 -49.74 -15.84 -33.66
CA GLY A 126 -48.54 -15.28 -34.28
C GLY A 126 -48.82 -13.87 -34.78
N ASN A 127 -48.85 -12.90 -33.88
CA ASN A 127 -48.70 -11.52 -34.27
C ASN A 127 -47.21 -11.32 -34.55
N ALA A 128 -46.80 -11.46 -35.82
CA ALA A 128 -45.41 -11.38 -36.26
C ALA A 128 -44.70 -10.11 -35.74
N VAL A 129 -45.47 -9.03 -35.54
CA VAL A 129 -45.02 -7.78 -34.94
C VAL A 129 -44.55 -8.00 -33.49
N PHE A 130 -45.30 -8.73 -32.67
CA PHE A 130 -44.95 -8.99 -31.26
C PHE A 130 -43.73 -9.91 -31.12
N ILE A 131 -43.63 -10.94 -31.96
CA ILE A 131 -42.47 -11.85 -31.99
C ILE A 131 -41.20 -11.12 -32.48
N SER A 132 -41.31 -10.18 -33.41
CA SER A 132 -40.16 -9.37 -33.86
C SER A 132 -39.60 -8.45 -32.76
N THR A 133 -40.46 -7.93 -31.88
CA THR A 133 -40.08 -7.09 -30.73
C THR A 133 -39.43 -7.90 -29.61
N ILE A 134 -39.81 -9.17 -29.43
CA ILE A 134 -39.16 -10.09 -28.47
C ILE A 134 -37.87 -10.66 -29.06
N ASN A 135 -37.82 -10.91 -30.36
CA ASN A 135 -36.60 -11.34 -31.05
C ASN A 135 -35.56 -10.23 -31.12
N SER A 136 -35.92 -8.95 -30.98
CA SER A 136 -34.94 -7.88 -30.79
C SER A 136 -34.19 -7.98 -29.44
N ASP A 137 -34.70 -8.76 -28.48
CA ASP A 137 -34.01 -9.08 -27.23
C ASP A 137 -32.93 -10.16 -27.39
N CYS A 138 -32.83 -10.87 -28.53
CA CYS A 138 -31.70 -11.79 -28.76
C CYS A 138 -30.41 -11.02 -29.01
N PHE A 139 -30.45 -9.95 -29.80
CA PHE A 139 -29.30 -9.09 -30.07
C PHE A 139 -28.76 -8.43 -28.80
N LEU A 140 -29.65 -7.95 -27.92
CA LEU A 140 -29.25 -7.41 -26.62
C LEU A 140 -28.67 -8.50 -25.70
N ARG A 141 -29.18 -9.73 -25.77
CA ARG A 141 -28.62 -10.88 -25.05
C ARG A 141 -27.22 -11.21 -25.53
N ASP A 142 -27.03 -11.30 -26.84
CA ASP A 142 -25.74 -11.60 -27.46
C ASP A 142 -24.72 -10.50 -27.15
N GLN A 143 -25.14 -9.22 -27.16
CA GLN A 143 -24.31 -8.11 -26.71
C GLN A 143 -23.94 -8.20 -25.22
N ILE A 144 -24.89 -8.54 -24.35
CA ILE A 144 -24.64 -8.73 -22.92
C ILE A 144 -23.66 -9.89 -22.69
N GLU A 145 -23.79 -10.98 -23.45
CA GLU A 145 -22.94 -12.16 -23.35
C GLU A 145 -21.52 -11.84 -23.84
N THR A 146 -21.40 -11.10 -24.94
CA THR A 146 -20.12 -10.60 -25.45
C THR A 146 -19.44 -9.68 -24.43
N LEU A 147 -20.17 -8.73 -23.85
CA LEU A 147 -19.65 -7.82 -22.82
C LEU A 147 -19.23 -8.55 -21.55
N LYS A 148 -19.94 -9.63 -21.17
CA LYS A 148 -19.56 -10.49 -20.04
C LYS A 148 -18.27 -11.23 -20.30
N SER A 149 -18.12 -11.85 -21.47
CA SER A 149 -16.88 -12.53 -21.86
C SER A 149 -15.68 -11.57 -21.81
N GLN A 150 -15.84 -10.37 -22.38
CA GLN A 150 -14.80 -9.34 -22.34
C GLN A 150 -14.45 -8.95 -20.90
N LEU A 151 -15.44 -8.81 -20.02
CA LEU A 151 -15.20 -8.49 -18.62
C LEU A 151 -14.51 -9.62 -17.85
N GLU A 152 -14.81 -10.88 -18.17
CA GLU A 152 -14.16 -12.06 -17.59
C GLU A 152 -12.69 -12.15 -18.01
N ASP A 153 -12.39 -11.89 -19.28
CA ASP A 153 -11.02 -11.87 -19.81
C ASP A 153 -10.19 -10.74 -19.17
N GLU A 154 -10.75 -9.53 -19.07
CA GLU A 154 -10.10 -8.39 -18.39
C GLU A 154 -9.83 -8.67 -16.90
N ASN A 155 -10.78 -9.31 -16.20
CA ASN A 155 -10.58 -9.72 -14.81
C ASN A 155 -9.49 -10.79 -14.67
N CYS A 156 -9.37 -11.71 -15.63
CA CYS A 156 -8.30 -12.71 -15.67
C CYS A 156 -6.93 -12.04 -15.83
N ILE A 157 -6.81 -11.09 -16.75
CA ILE A 157 -5.58 -10.31 -16.95
C ILE A 157 -5.25 -9.48 -15.70
N HIS A 158 -6.26 -8.83 -15.10
CA HIS A 158 -6.06 -8.02 -13.90
C HIS A 158 -5.62 -8.85 -12.69
N THR A 159 -6.17 -10.05 -12.52
CA THR A 159 -5.76 -10.95 -11.43
C THR A 159 -4.34 -11.48 -11.63
N SER A 160 -3.96 -11.83 -12.87
CA SER A 160 -2.59 -12.23 -13.21
C SER A 160 -1.57 -11.11 -12.93
N THR A 161 -1.85 -9.90 -13.41
CA THR A 161 -0.97 -8.73 -13.19
C THR A 161 -0.84 -8.37 -11.71
N LEU A 162 -1.91 -8.49 -10.92
CA LEU A 162 -1.84 -8.30 -9.47
C LEU A 162 -0.97 -9.36 -8.78
N MET A 163 -1.04 -10.63 -9.21
CA MET A 163 -0.17 -11.69 -8.69
C MET A 163 1.30 -11.41 -8.99
N GLU A 164 1.63 -10.99 -10.21
CA GLU A 164 2.99 -10.59 -10.60
C GLU A 164 3.49 -9.41 -9.77
N LEU A 165 2.68 -8.35 -9.63
CA LEU A 165 3.05 -7.19 -8.84
C LEU A 165 3.28 -7.55 -7.37
N THR A 166 2.46 -8.44 -6.81
CA THR A 166 2.62 -8.96 -5.44
C THR A 166 3.94 -9.73 -5.28
N ARG A 167 4.30 -10.53 -6.28
CA ARG A 167 5.59 -11.25 -6.30
C ARG A 167 6.76 -10.28 -6.33
N GLU A 168 6.69 -9.22 -7.14
CA GLU A 168 7.72 -8.19 -7.20
C GLU A 168 7.84 -7.40 -5.88
N PHE A 169 6.72 -7.10 -5.21
CA PHE A 169 6.75 -6.49 -3.88
C PHE A 169 7.46 -7.38 -2.85
N GLU A 170 7.26 -8.69 -2.90
CA GLU A 170 7.94 -9.62 -1.99
C GLU A 170 9.43 -9.76 -2.34
N ASN A 171 9.79 -9.76 -3.62
CA ASN A 171 11.18 -9.75 -4.07
C ASN A 171 11.91 -8.49 -3.61
N THR A 172 11.31 -7.32 -3.80
CA THR A 172 11.89 -6.04 -3.36
C THR A 172 12.01 -5.95 -1.84
N ARG A 173 11.06 -6.52 -1.09
CA ARG A 173 11.16 -6.66 0.37
C ARG A 173 12.36 -7.51 0.77
N LYS A 174 12.54 -8.69 0.16
CA LYS A 174 13.70 -9.57 0.43
C LYS A 174 15.01 -8.88 0.09
N LEU A 175 15.07 -8.20 -1.06
CA LEU A 175 16.26 -7.44 -1.46
C LEU A 175 16.60 -6.36 -0.44
N ARG A 176 15.60 -5.59 0.03
CA ARG A 176 15.80 -4.58 1.07
C ARG A 176 16.38 -5.17 2.35
N GLU A 177 15.93 -6.35 2.76
CA GLU A 177 16.46 -7.00 3.96
C GLU A 177 17.91 -7.44 3.77
N THR A 178 18.27 -7.96 2.60
CA THR A 178 19.67 -8.29 2.29
C THR A 178 20.58 -7.07 2.25
N ILE A 179 20.08 -5.93 1.77
CA ILE A 179 20.83 -4.66 1.80
C ILE A 179 21.10 -4.23 3.24
N LYS A 180 20.08 -4.27 4.13
CA LYS A 180 20.28 -3.93 5.55
C LYS A 180 21.35 -4.79 6.22
N ILE A 181 21.36 -6.10 5.93
CA ILE A 181 22.37 -7.02 6.46
C ILE A 181 23.77 -6.64 5.96
N ARG A 182 23.91 -6.29 4.67
CA ARG A 182 25.18 -5.84 4.09
C ARG A 182 25.64 -4.51 4.68
N ASP A 183 24.73 -3.56 4.88
CA ASP A 183 25.06 -2.25 5.47
C ASP A 183 25.57 -2.42 6.91
N ALA A 184 24.93 -3.28 7.70
CA ALA A 184 25.42 -3.63 9.03
C ALA A 184 26.83 -4.23 8.98
N LYS A 185 27.12 -5.07 7.98
CA LYS A 185 28.45 -5.66 7.81
C LYS A 185 29.50 -4.65 7.37
N ILE A 186 29.13 -3.69 6.53
CA ILE A 186 30.00 -2.58 6.13
C ILE A 186 30.40 -1.77 7.36
N ILE A 187 29.44 -1.41 8.23
CA ILE A 187 29.72 -0.68 9.47
C ILE A 187 30.67 -1.48 10.38
N GLU A 188 30.49 -2.79 10.51
CA GLU A 188 31.44 -3.63 11.27
C GLU A 188 32.86 -3.57 10.70
N LEU A 189 32.99 -3.65 9.36
CA LEU A 189 34.27 -3.59 8.68
C LEU A 189 34.92 -2.21 8.83
N GLU A 190 34.16 -1.13 8.69
CA GLU A 190 34.64 0.24 8.91
C GLU A 190 35.22 0.41 10.32
N ASN A 191 34.50 -0.08 11.34
CA ASN A 191 35.00 -0.07 12.72
C ASN A 191 36.30 -0.88 12.88
N THR A 192 36.45 -1.99 12.15
CA THR A 192 37.68 -2.78 12.20
C THR A 192 38.86 -2.05 11.55
N VAL A 193 38.65 -1.43 10.39
CA VAL A 193 39.65 -0.62 9.68
C VAL A 193 40.11 0.53 10.56
N GLN A 194 39.18 1.25 11.19
CA GLN A 194 39.51 2.36 12.09
C GLN A 194 40.40 1.93 13.28
N ARG A 195 40.23 0.70 13.79
CA ARG A 195 41.13 0.16 14.83
C ARG A 195 42.54 -0.10 14.29
N TYR A 196 42.64 -0.63 13.07
CA TYR A 196 43.94 -0.86 12.43
C TYR A 196 44.64 0.46 12.12
N GLU A 197 43.93 1.48 11.63
CA GLU A 197 44.47 2.82 11.40
C GLU A 197 45.05 3.41 12.68
N LYS A 198 44.29 3.40 13.78
CA LYS A 198 44.80 3.86 15.09
C LYS A 198 46.02 3.06 15.58
N GLY A 199 46.07 1.77 15.27
CA GLY A 199 47.24 0.94 15.56
C GLY A 199 48.45 1.33 14.71
N HIS A 200 48.23 1.59 13.43
CA HIS A 200 49.24 2.03 12.49
C HIS A 200 49.80 3.40 12.85
N ASP A 201 48.97 4.34 13.29
CA ASP A 201 49.40 5.67 13.75
C ASP A 201 50.36 5.54 14.93
N LYS A 202 50.00 4.73 15.94
CA LYS A 202 50.89 4.46 17.09
C LYS A 202 52.23 3.86 16.67
N ILE A 203 52.21 2.88 15.76
CA ILE A 203 53.45 2.27 15.24
C ILE A 203 54.29 3.31 14.51
N THR A 204 53.63 4.20 13.75
CA THR A 204 54.31 5.28 13.04
C THR A 204 54.97 6.26 14.01
N ASP A 205 54.28 6.66 15.08
CA ASP A 205 54.81 7.51 16.15
C ASP A 205 56.03 6.87 16.82
N TYR A 206 55.97 5.58 17.16
CA TYR A 206 57.12 4.85 17.71
C TYR A 206 58.31 4.79 16.74
N ILE A 207 58.05 4.58 15.45
CA ILE A 207 59.12 4.57 14.44
C ILE A 207 59.75 5.96 14.32
N THR A 208 58.98 7.04 14.41
CA THR A 208 59.52 8.40 14.39
C THR A 208 60.38 8.69 15.61
N GLU A 209 59.95 8.28 16.81
CA GLU A 209 60.71 8.43 18.05
C GLU A 209 62.06 7.68 17.97
N ILE A 210 62.05 6.42 17.52
CA ILE A 210 63.28 5.64 17.32
C ILE A 210 64.22 6.30 16.29
N LYS A 211 63.68 6.91 15.24
CA LYS A 211 64.49 7.63 14.24
C LYS A 211 65.14 8.87 14.84
N GLU A 212 64.41 9.64 15.64
CA GLU A 212 64.93 10.82 16.34
C GLU A 212 66.02 10.45 17.34
N GLU A 213 65.80 9.40 18.14
CA GLU A 213 66.82 8.86 19.04
C GLU A 213 68.08 8.44 18.26
N LYS A 214 67.91 7.76 17.12
CA LYS A 214 69.03 7.35 16.27
C LYS A 214 69.83 8.54 15.75
N GLU A 215 69.19 9.63 15.33
CA GLU A 215 69.89 10.85 14.91
C GLU A 215 70.61 11.54 16.09
N ASN A 216 69.98 11.58 17.27
CA ASN A 216 70.64 12.08 18.49
C ASN A 216 71.88 11.25 18.87
N TRP A 217 71.80 9.92 18.78
CA TRP A 217 72.93 9.03 19.01
C TRP A 217 74.06 9.23 17.98
N LYS A 218 73.73 9.51 16.71
CA LYS A 218 74.74 9.84 15.70
C LYS A 218 75.47 11.15 16.01
N LEU A 219 74.73 12.18 16.43
CA LEU A 219 75.32 13.46 16.85
C LEU A 219 76.25 13.25 18.05
N HIS A 220 75.77 12.56 19.09
CA HIS A 220 76.58 12.26 20.27
C HIS A 220 77.85 11.45 19.94
N CYS A 221 77.75 10.47 19.04
CA CYS A 221 78.92 9.70 18.60
C CYS A 221 79.92 10.57 17.82
N SER A 222 79.45 11.52 17.02
CA SER A 222 80.29 12.51 16.34
C SER A 222 81.06 13.37 17.34
N ASP A 223 80.38 13.89 18.37
CA ASP A 223 80.99 14.71 19.42
C ASP A 223 82.06 13.93 20.20
N VAL A 224 81.78 12.67 20.57
CA VAL A 224 82.72 11.80 21.27
C VAL A 224 83.96 11.50 20.39
N SER A 225 83.75 11.26 19.10
CA SER A 225 84.84 11.05 18.13
C SER A 225 85.72 12.30 18.00
N GLU A 226 85.11 13.49 17.96
CA GLU A 226 85.82 14.76 17.91
C GLU A 226 86.63 15.00 19.19
N MET A 227 86.05 14.75 20.37
CA MET A 227 86.76 14.80 21.66
C MET A 227 87.96 13.85 21.69
N TYR A 228 87.79 12.59 21.23
CA TYR A 228 88.89 11.61 21.19
C TYR A 228 90.05 12.09 20.29
N ASN A 229 89.72 12.69 19.14
CA ASN A 229 90.73 13.24 18.23
C ASN A 229 91.49 14.42 18.84
N VAL A 230 90.82 15.30 19.60
CA VAL A 230 91.46 16.41 20.35
C VAL A 230 92.45 15.87 21.38
N VAL A 231 92.04 14.88 22.19
CA VAL A 231 92.92 14.25 23.19
C VAL A 231 94.11 13.59 22.51
N ARG A 232 93.89 12.82 21.44
CA ARG A 232 94.97 12.16 20.70
C ARG A 232 95.96 13.15 20.11
N LYS A 233 95.50 14.29 19.59
CA LYS A 233 96.37 15.37 19.10
C LYS A 233 97.23 15.95 20.23
N SER A 234 96.62 16.22 21.37
CA SER A 234 97.36 16.73 22.55
C SER A 234 98.43 15.75 23.05
N GLU A 235 98.17 14.44 23.01
CA GLU A 235 99.20 13.44 23.34
C GLU A 235 100.36 13.42 22.35
N LEU A 236 100.09 13.59 21.05
CA LEU A 236 101.12 13.65 20.03
C LEU A 236 101.98 14.91 20.19
N ASP A 237 101.35 16.04 20.47
CA ASP A 237 102.04 17.31 20.73
C ASP A 237 102.94 17.20 21.97
N LEU A 238 102.44 16.61 23.06
CA LEU A 238 103.25 16.34 24.26
C LEU A 238 104.42 15.39 23.99
N LYS A 239 104.21 14.31 23.21
CA LYS A 239 105.29 13.40 22.80
C LYS A 239 106.33 14.11 21.94
N ALA A 240 105.92 15.02 21.06
CA ALA A 240 106.82 15.83 20.25
C ALA A 240 107.64 16.80 21.10
N ILE A 241 107.01 17.48 22.07
CA ILE A 241 107.70 18.37 23.03
C ILE A 241 108.74 17.57 23.84
N CYS A 242 108.37 16.42 24.40
CA CYS A 242 109.29 15.56 25.15
C CYS A 242 110.49 15.08 24.31
N LYS A 243 110.27 14.84 23.01
CA LYS A 243 111.35 14.44 22.10
C LYS A 243 112.32 15.59 21.84
N ILE A 244 111.83 16.83 21.74
CA ILE A 244 112.67 18.03 21.59
C ILE A 244 113.48 18.29 22.87
N THR A 245 112.87 18.14 24.05
CA THR A 245 113.55 18.39 25.34
C THR A 245 114.61 17.35 25.69
N ASN A 246 114.52 16.12 25.15
CA ASN A 246 115.51 15.05 25.34
C ASN A 246 116.66 15.07 24.32
N MET A 247 116.69 16.03 23.39
CA MET A 247 117.77 16.19 22.39
C MET A 247 118.68 17.41 22.66
N ASN A 248 118.48 18.12 23.78
CA ASN A 248 119.39 19.15 24.31
C ASN A 248 120.06 18.63 25.58
#